data_AF-A0A9D6TW60-F1
#
_entry.id   AF-A0A9D6TW60-F1
#
_cell.length_a   1.000
_cell.length_b   1.000
_cell.length_c   1.000
_cell.angle_alpha   90.00
_cell.angle_beta   90.00
_cell.angle_gamma   90.00
#
_symmetry.space_group_name_H-M   'P 1'
#
loop_
_entity.id
_entity.type
_entity.pdbx_description
1 polymer ?
#
loop_
_entity_poly.entity_id
_entity_poly.type
_entity_poly.pdbx_seq_one_letter_code
_entity_poly.pdbx_strand_id
1 'polypeptide(L)'
;MVWETWAALGGQAWLTAGVVVMVLLVLTLTEQATDLVLVGATTLLLLAGVLVPREAFGGLANEGIMTIAVLYVVVAGLDATGATVLIAQKFLSRPRTITGALGRMMFPVTFISAFMNNTPVVAMFLPVVNDWAKKSGIPASKLMIPLSYAAVLSGTVTIISTSSNLVVDGLLRQARGHGMHIFELFWISVPITIVGVLFVVLTHRWLLPARQSVAAPFGDPREYTMEMLVDPDGPLVNRTIEQAGLRQLPNAFLAEIDRDGEVLAAVPPQEKLRPNDRLIFVGVPDAMVDLYRVRGLAPATDQVFKLDAPRTRRALIEAVVADGSPLVGQSVREARFRSVYNAAVIAVARRGERVRRKIGDIVLRGGDTLLLEAPTAFVQQHRNSNHFYLVSRLEDSTPVQHNRATAAIAILIGMIVVASLEWLSMLKANMLAAGLMIATRCCTTAAARRSVEWKIILSLAAAFALGTAMEKTGLAKAIAQTLTSAAGSSPLLSLIAVYAGTLLLTEMVSHGAAVSLIFPIALQTAANLGLGYMPFVAAVTVAGSLGFATPLGYQTHMMVYGPGGYRFADFLRIGIPMDLLCAVIAVTMIPIVIPFRPA
;
A
#
# COMPACT_ATOMS: atom_id res chain seq x y z
N MET A 1 -37.35 27.66 8.47
CA MET A 1 -35.89 27.82 8.27
C MET A 1 -35.24 26.71 7.44
N VAL A 2 -35.06 25.47 7.92
CA VAL A 2 -34.38 24.41 7.12
C VAL A 2 -35.16 24.04 5.85
N TRP A 3 -36.48 23.85 5.97
CA TRP A 3 -37.34 23.55 4.82
C TRP A 3 -37.31 24.66 3.75
N GLU A 4 -37.21 25.92 4.18
CA GLU A 4 -37.16 27.07 3.27
C GLU A 4 -35.86 27.13 2.49
N THR A 5 -34.72 26.74 3.09
CA THR A 5 -33.44 26.72 2.36
C THR A 5 -33.32 25.56 1.39
N TRP A 6 -33.91 24.40 1.68
CA TRP A 6 -34.04 23.34 0.68
C TRP A 6 -35.03 23.70 -0.43
N ALA A 7 -36.15 24.37 -0.10
CA ALA A 7 -37.11 24.84 -1.09
C ALA A 7 -36.58 25.97 -2.00
N ALA A 8 -35.61 26.75 -1.51
CA ALA A 8 -34.94 27.81 -2.27
C ALA A 8 -33.86 27.30 -3.25
N LEU A 9 -33.55 25.98 -3.25
CA LEU A 9 -32.55 25.41 -4.14
C LEU A 9 -33.06 25.35 -5.60
N GLY A 10 -32.30 25.97 -6.51
CA GLY A 10 -32.59 25.92 -7.95
C GLY A 10 -32.24 24.57 -8.60
N GLY A 11 -32.61 24.40 -9.87
CA GLY A 11 -32.39 23.14 -10.61
C GLY A 11 -30.91 22.70 -10.68
N GLN A 12 -29.96 23.64 -10.72
CA GLN A 12 -28.54 23.34 -10.69
C GLN A 12 -28.07 22.73 -9.35
N ALA A 13 -28.71 23.09 -8.24
CA ALA A 13 -28.39 22.52 -6.93
C ALA A 13 -28.89 21.07 -6.80
N TRP A 14 -30.09 20.78 -7.28
CA TRP A 14 -30.61 19.41 -7.33
C TRP A 14 -29.82 18.51 -8.27
N LEU A 15 -29.38 19.05 -9.41
CA LEU A 15 -28.46 18.33 -10.30
C LEU A 15 -27.15 18.02 -9.58
N THR A 16 -26.57 19.00 -8.88
CA THR A 16 -25.32 18.82 -8.13
C THR A 16 -25.49 17.79 -7.01
N ALA A 17 -26.61 17.82 -6.28
CA ALA A 17 -26.94 16.81 -5.27
C ALA A 17 -27.06 15.41 -5.90
N GLY A 18 -27.74 15.29 -7.05
CA GLY A 18 -27.84 14.04 -7.79
C GLY A 18 -26.48 13.51 -8.24
N VAL A 19 -25.58 14.39 -8.71
CA VAL A 19 -24.20 14.02 -9.07
C VAL A 19 -23.41 13.56 -7.84
N VAL A 20 -23.50 14.25 -6.71
CA VAL A 20 -22.81 13.84 -5.46
C VAL A 20 -23.32 12.48 -4.98
N VAL A 21 -24.64 12.27 -4.97
CA VAL A 21 -25.24 10.97 -4.60
C VAL A 21 -24.79 9.88 -5.57
N MET A 22 -24.75 10.16 -6.88
CA MET A 22 -24.25 9.24 -7.89
C MET A 22 -22.78 8.88 -7.66
N VAL A 23 -21.91 9.86 -7.37
CA VAL A 23 -20.50 9.62 -7.02
C VAL A 23 -20.39 8.70 -5.81
N LEU A 24 -21.13 8.98 -4.73
CA LEU A 24 -21.12 8.16 -3.52
C LEU A 24 -21.60 6.73 -3.81
N LEU A 25 -22.70 6.57 -4.55
CA LEU A 25 -23.23 5.26 -4.92
C LEU A 25 -22.26 4.47 -5.80
N VAL A 26 -21.65 5.10 -6.81
CA VAL A 26 -20.71 4.43 -7.70
C VAL A 26 -19.45 4.01 -6.92
N LEU A 27 -18.89 4.89 -6.09
CA LEU A 27 -17.69 4.56 -5.30
C LEU A 27 -17.93 3.49 -4.23
N THR A 28 -19.16 3.38 -3.71
CA THR A 28 -19.50 2.38 -2.69
C THR A 28 -19.93 1.04 -3.27
N LEU A 29 -20.62 1.04 -4.41
CA LEU A 29 -21.18 -0.17 -5.03
C LEU A 29 -20.25 -0.78 -6.09
N THR A 30 -19.25 -0.05 -6.57
CA THR A 30 -18.36 -0.52 -7.65
C THR A 30 -16.89 -0.31 -7.29
N GLU A 31 -16.02 -1.17 -7.80
CA GLU A 31 -14.57 -1.05 -7.65
C GLU A 31 -13.95 -0.07 -8.68
N GLN A 32 -14.71 0.92 -9.15
CA GLN A 32 -14.24 1.87 -10.15
C GLN A 32 -13.17 2.81 -9.57
N ALA A 33 -12.22 3.20 -10.41
CA ALA A 33 -11.14 4.10 -10.00
C ALA A 33 -11.71 5.48 -9.64
N THR A 34 -11.39 5.98 -8.44
CA THR A 34 -11.99 7.19 -7.89
C THR A 34 -11.77 8.43 -8.74
N ASP A 35 -10.60 8.53 -9.37
CA ASP A 35 -10.25 9.60 -10.31
C ASP A 35 -11.20 9.64 -11.51
N LEU A 36 -11.55 8.49 -12.07
CA LEU A 36 -12.47 8.41 -13.21
C LEU A 36 -13.89 8.86 -12.82
N VAL A 37 -14.39 8.40 -11.67
CA VAL A 37 -15.73 8.75 -11.19
C VAL A 37 -15.84 10.25 -10.93
N LEU A 38 -14.84 10.84 -10.26
CA LEU A 38 -14.83 12.27 -9.96
C LEU A 38 -14.63 13.12 -11.22
N VAL A 39 -13.74 12.74 -12.13
CA VAL A 39 -13.57 13.45 -13.42
C VAL A 39 -14.85 13.36 -14.25
N GLY A 40 -15.52 12.21 -14.26
CA GLY A 40 -16.84 12.05 -14.88
C GLY A 40 -17.89 12.97 -14.27
N ALA A 41 -17.96 13.06 -12.94
CA ALA A 41 -18.84 13.98 -12.22
C ALA A 41 -18.56 15.45 -12.58
N THR A 42 -17.29 15.86 -12.58
CA THR A 42 -16.88 17.22 -12.99
C THR A 42 -17.26 17.50 -14.45
N THR A 43 -17.13 16.50 -15.33
CA THR A 43 -17.51 16.62 -16.75
C THR A 43 -19.02 16.82 -16.89
N LEU A 44 -19.85 16.08 -16.15
CA LEU A 44 -21.31 16.25 -16.15
C LEU A 44 -21.71 17.65 -15.67
N LEU A 45 -21.08 18.14 -14.60
CA LEU A 45 -21.36 19.48 -14.06
C LEU A 45 -20.90 20.60 -15.00
N LEU A 46 -19.80 20.39 -15.73
CA LEU A 46 -19.33 21.30 -16.78
C LEU A 46 -20.29 21.33 -17.97
N LEU A 47 -20.73 20.16 -18.45
CA LEU A 47 -21.69 20.05 -19.57
C LEU A 47 -23.06 20.65 -19.22
N ALA A 48 -23.49 20.52 -17.96
CA ALA A 48 -24.73 21.10 -17.48
C ALA A 48 -24.64 22.62 -17.18
N GLY A 49 -23.47 23.23 -17.35
CA GLY A 49 -23.26 24.66 -17.11
C GLY A 49 -23.30 25.08 -15.63
N VAL A 50 -23.18 24.13 -14.70
CA VAL A 50 -23.02 24.43 -13.27
C VAL A 50 -21.63 25.01 -13.03
N LEU A 51 -20.63 24.39 -13.65
CA LEU A 51 -19.23 24.83 -13.61
C LEU A 51 -18.82 25.49 -14.92
N VAL A 52 -17.95 26.50 -14.84
CA VAL A 52 -17.19 27.00 -15.99
C VAL A 52 -15.82 26.32 -16.09
N PRO A 53 -15.13 26.30 -17.26
CA PRO A 53 -13.85 25.61 -17.40
C PRO A 53 -12.79 26.02 -16.36
N ARG A 54 -12.73 27.31 -15.99
CA ARG A 54 -11.82 27.78 -14.95
C ARG A 54 -12.09 27.16 -13.57
N GLU A 55 -13.36 26.93 -13.22
CA GLU A 55 -13.76 26.29 -11.97
C GLU A 55 -13.48 24.78 -12.03
N ALA A 56 -13.78 24.14 -13.17
CA ALA A 56 -13.56 22.70 -13.37
C ALA A 56 -12.08 22.30 -13.34
N PHE A 57 -11.19 23.12 -13.90
CA PHE A 57 -9.75 22.86 -13.94
C PHE A 57 -8.96 23.61 -12.85
N GLY A 58 -9.63 24.41 -12.02
CA GLY A 58 -8.98 25.23 -10.99
C GLY A 58 -8.15 24.41 -9.99
N GLY A 59 -8.56 23.17 -9.72
CA GLY A 59 -7.84 22.25 -8.86
C GLY A 59 -6.46 21.87 -9.39
N LEU A 60 -6.25 21.79 -10.72
CA LEU A 60 -4.94 21.44 -11.29
C LEU A 60 -3.88 22.53 -11.05
N ALA A 61 -4.31 23.79 -10.90
CA ALA A 61 -3.43 24.92 -10.60
C ALA A 61 -3.27 25.17 -9.10
N ASN A 62 -3.85 24.32 -8.25
CA ASN A 62 -3.81 24.51 -6.80
C ASN A 62 -2.41 24.20 -6.23
N GLU A 63 -1.89 25.12 -5.41
CA GLU A 63 -0.56 25.02 -4.80
C GLU A 63 -0.41 23.74 -3.94
N GLY A 64 -1.45 23.34 -3.21
CA GLY A 64 -1.45 22.13 -2.39
C GLY A 64 -1.33 20.85 -3.23
N ILE A 65 -2.09 20.77 -4.33
CA ILE A 65 -2.02 19.63 -5.26
C ILE A 65 -0.65 19.55 -5.93
N MET A 66 -0.07 20.69 -6.32
CA MET A 66 1.30 20.73 -6.86
C MET A 66 2.35 20.33 -5.83
N THR A 67 2.15 20.73 -4.57
CA THR A 67 3.02 20.37 -3.45
C THR A 67 3.07 18.85 -3.25
N ILE A 68 1.92 18.16 -3.36
CA ILE A 68 1.82 16.70 -3.35
C ILE A 68 2.60 16.07 -4.51
N ALA A 69 2.38 16.56 -5.74
CA ALA A 69 3.02 16.03 -6.93
C ALA A 69 4.55 16.08 -6.83
N VAL A 70 5.09 17.17 -6.29
CA VAL A 70 6.54 17.34 -6.08
C VAL A 70 7.04 16.49 -4.90
N LEU A 71 6.26 16.34 -3.83
CA LEU A 71 6.62 15.51 -2.68
C LEU A 71 6.82 14.04 -3.08
N TYR A 72 6.05 13.52 -4.04
CA TYR A 72 6.25 12.17 -4.60
C TYR A 72 7.66 11.96 -5.18
N VAL A 73 8.32 13.01 -5.67
CA VAL A 73 9.71 12.93 -6.14
C VAL A 73 10.68 12.78 -4.97
N VAL A 74 10.45 13.51 -3.88
CA VAL A 74 11.27 13.42 -2.66
C VAL A 74 11.15 12.03 -2.05
N VAL A 75 9.93 11.50 -1.95
CA VAL A 75 9.64 10.14 -1.48
C VAL A 75 10.35 9.10 -2.36
N ALA A 76 10.29 9.24 -3.69
CA ALA A 76 11.00 8.35 -4.60
C ALA A 76 12.53 8.37 -4.42
N GLY A 77 13.10 9.52 -4.04
CA GLY A 77 14.51 9.64 -3.67
C GLY A 77 14.87 8.83 -2.42
N LEU A 78 14.00 8.84 -1.41
CA LEU A 78 14.18 8.05 -0.19
C LEU A 78 14.05 6.56 -0.47
N ASP A 79 13.06 6.16 -1.26
CA ASP A 79 12.83 4.76 -1.61
C ASP A 79 13.96 4.21 -2.48
N ALA A 80 14.40 4.95 -3.50
CA ALA A 80 15.48 4.52 -4.40
C ALA A 80 16.85 4.36 -3.69
N THR A 81 17.07 5.10 -2.60
CA THR A 81 18.30 5.00 -1.80
C THR A 81 18.23 3.96 -0.69
N GLY A 82 17.04 3.42 -0.39
CA GLY A 82 16.81 2.47 0.70
C GLY A 82 17.00 3.06 2.09
N ALA A 83 16.98 4.39 2.20
CA ALA A 83 17.09 5.10 3.47
C ALA A 83 16.06 4.60 4.49
N THR A 84 14.85 4.38 4.02
CA THR A 84 13.70 3.93 4.79
C THR A 84 13.87 2.48 5.28
N VAL A 85 14.45 1.58 4.45
CA VAL A 85 14.75 0.18 4.83
C VAL A 85 15.86 0.10 5.87
N LEU A 86 16.92 0.92 5.73
CA LEU A 86 18.02 0.97 6.70
C LEU A 86 17.53 1.37 8.09
N ILE A 87 16.64 2.37 8.16
CA ILE A 87 16.03 2.78 9.43
C ILE A 87 15.18 1.64 9.98
N ALA A 88 14.32 1.03 9.16
CA ALA A 88 13.43 -0.06 9.57
C ALA A 88 14.18 -1.26 10.16
N GLN A 89 15.23 -1.76 9.49
CA GLN A 89 15.97 -2.94 9.94
C GLN A 89 16.71 -2.74 11.25
N LYS A 90 17.14 -1.50 11.56
CA LYS A 90 17.86 -1.18 12.80
C LYS A 90 16.97 -1.35 14.05
N PHE A 91 15.65 -1.23 13.93
CA PHE A 91 14.71 -1.37 15.05
C PHE A 91 14.15 -2.80 15.22
N LEU A 92 14.17 -3.63 14.16
CA LEU A 92 13.57 -4.96 14.14
C LEU A 92 14.51 -6.07 14.64
N SER A 93 15.01 -5.91 15.87
CA SER A 93 15.75 -6.96 16.60
C SER A 93 14.86 -8.14 16.99
N ARG A 94 15.44 -9.29 17.35
CA ARG A 94 14.70 -10.52 17.70
C ARG A 94 13.81 -10.29 18.95
N PRO A 95 12.47 -10.23 18.82
CA PRO A 95 11.59 -9.92 19.94
C PRO A 95 11.37 -11.15 20.82
N ARG A 96 11.29 -10.95 22.15
CA ARG A 96 10.95 -12.03 23.11
C ARG A 96 9.44 -12.24 23.28
N THR A 97 8.62 -11.24 22.95
CA THR A 97 7.16 -11.25 23.14
C THR A 97 6.46 -10.53 22.00
N ILE A 98 5.18 -10.86 21.74
CA ILE A 98 4.36 -10.19 20.71
C ILE A 98 4.19 -8.70 21.03
N THR A 99 3.96 -8.34 22.30
CA THR A 99 3.93 -6.95 22.77
C THR A 99 5.24 -6.21 22.45
N GLY A 100 6.39 -6.85 22.71
CA GLY A 100 7.69 -6.29 22.39
C GLY A 100 7.98 -6.23 20.89
N ALA A 101 7.30 -7.06 20.08
CA ALA A 101 7.37 -6.98 18.63
C ALA A 101 6.53 -5.80 18.09
N LEU A 102 5.31 -5.63 18.60
CA LEU A 102 4.44 -4.51 18.25
C LEU A 102 5.09 -3.17 18.57
N GLY A 103 5.63 -2.98 19.77
CA GLY A 103 6.30 -1.73 20.14
C GLY A 103 7.52 -1.42 19.26
N ARG A 104 8.35 -2.44 18.96
CA ARG A 104 9.54 -2.29 18.10
C ARG A 104 9.20 -1.99 16.63
N MET A 105 8.02 -2.39 16.16
CA MET A 105 7.57 -2.15 14.80
C MET A 105 6.76 -0.86 14.68
N MET A 106 5.77 -0.65 15.55
CA MET A 106 4.86 0.51 15.46
C MET A 106 5.61 1.83 15.70
N PHE A 107 6.59 1.87 16.62
CA PHE A 107 7.36 3.09 16.87
C PHE A 107 8.07 3.64 15.62
N PRO A 108 8.97 2.89 14.94
CA PRO A 108 9.63 3.41 13.75
C PRO A 108 8.64 3.66 12.59
N VAL A 109 7.59 2.86 12.45
CA VAL A 109 6.57 3.08 11.41
C VAL A 109 5.81 4.38 11.63
N THR A 110 5.30 4.62 12.84
CA THR A 110 4.62 5.90 13.19
C THR A 110 5.56 7.09 12.99
N PHE A 111 6.82 6.96 13.39
CA PHE A 111 7.79 8.04 13.26
C PHE A 111 8.09 8.38 11.80
N ILE A 112 8.34 7.38 10.96
CA ILE A 112 8.64 7.59 9.53
C ILE A 112 7.39 8.10 8.80
N SER A 113 6.23 7.50 9.06
CA SER A 113 4.97 7.86 8.40
C SER A 113 4.41 9.22 8.85
N ALA A 114 4.89 9.78 9.97
CA ALA A 114 4.61 11.18 10.34
C ALA A 114 5.27 12.21 9.40
N PHE A 115 6.14 11.78 8.49
CA PHE A 115 6.82 12.67 7.52
C PHE A 115 6.77 12.15 6.09
N MET A 116 6.14 11.00 5.86
CA MET A 116 6.08 10.33 4.57
C MET A 116 4.66 9.80 4.34
N ASN A 117 4.26 9.71 3.07
CA ASN A 117 2.99 9.11 2.70
C ASN A 117 2.87 7.67 3.25
N ASN A 118 1.71 7.33 3.82
CA ASN A 118 1.47 6.03 4.45
C ASN A 118 1.68 4.84 3.48
N THR A 119 1.29 4.99 2.20
CA THR A 119 1.32 3.90 1.21
C THR A 119 2.73 3.35 0.94
N PRO A 120 3.73 4.17 0.57
CA PRO A 120 5.12 3.73 0.46
C PRO A 120 5.67 3.11 1.75
N VAL A 121 5.37 3.70 2.90
CA VAL A 121 5.86 3.20 4.20
C VAL A 121 5.33 1.78 4.45
N VAL A 122 4.03 1.56 4.31
CA VAL A 122 3.44 0.23 4.53
C VAL A 122 3.95 -0.77 3.49
N ALA A 123 4.01 -0.41 2.20
CA ALA A 123 4.50 -1.29 1.14
C ALA A 123 5.94 -1.76 1.39
N MET A 124 6.80 -0.87 1.90
CA MET A 124 8.18 -1.19 2.23
C MET A 124 8.30 -2.06 3.49
N PHE A 125 7.56 -1.74 4.55
CA PHE A 125 7.62 -2.50 5.79
C PHE A 125 6.95 -3.87 5.66
N LEU A 126 5.98 -4.04 4.76
CA LEU A 126 5.23 -5.28 4.57
C LEU A 126 6.13 -6.52 4.39
N PRO A 127 7.08 -6.58 3.43
CA PRO A 127 7.97 -7.73 3.27
C PRO A 127 8.90 -7.91 4.48
N VAL A 128 9.45 -6.81 5.02
CA VAL A 128 10.38 -6.84 6.17
C VAL A 128 9.70 -7.40 7.42
N VAL A 129 8.48 -6.94 7.71
CA VAL A 129 7.66 -7.39 8.85
C VAL A 129 7.20 -8.83 8.63
N ASN A 130 6.89 -9.23 7.39
CA ASN A 130 6.50 -10.61 7.09
C ASN A 130 7.66 -11.59 7.34
N ASP A 131 8.87 -11.27 6.87
CA ASP A 131 10.06 -12.09 7.11
C ASP A 131 10.45 -12.11 8.58
N TRP A 132 10.32 -10.96 9.25
CA TRP A 132 10.58 -10.84 10.67
C TRP A 132 9.59 -11.63 11.52
N ALA A 133 8.31 -11.66 11.13
CA ALA A 133 7.27 -12.48 11.76
C ALA A 133 7.65 -13.97 11.68
N LYS A 134 8.05 -14.44 10.48
CA LYS A 134 8.51 -15.82 10.26
C LYS A 134 9.73 -16.16 11.12
N LYS A 135 10.79 -15.35 11.07
CA LYS A 135 12.04 -15.56 11.84
C LYS A 135 11.84 -15.52 13.36
N SER A 136 10.79 -14.82 13.81
CA SER A 136 10.45 -14.67 15.23
C SER A 136 9.36 -15.65 15.70
N GLY A 137 8.83 -16.50 14.81
CA GLY A 137 7.74 -17.43 15.13
C GLY A 137 6.42 -16.74 15.51
N ILE A 138 6.20 -15.50 15.05
CA ILE A 138 4.98 -14.73 15.34
C ILE A 138 4.04 -14.84 14.12
N PRO A 139 2.74 -15.12 14.31
CA PRO A 139 1.78 -15.07 13.20
C PRO A 139 1.76 -13.67 12.55
N ALA A 140 1.93 -13.60 11.23
CA ALA A 140 1.93 -12.32 10.50
C ALA A 140 0.63 -11.52 10.74
N SER A 141 -0.51 -12.21 10.89
CA SER A 141 -1.81 -11.61 11.22
C SER A 141 -1.85 -10.84 12.56
N LYS A 142 -0.81 -10.95 13.40
CA LYS A 142 -0.70 -10.12 14.61
C LYS A 142 0.09 -8.84 14.39
N LEU A 143 0.77 -8.69 13.25
CA LEU A 143 1.61 -7.54 12.93
C LEU A 143 1.08 -6.73 11.74
N MET A 144 0.32 -7.35 10.83
CA MET A 144 -0.11 -6.72 9.58
C MET A 144 -1.14 -5.58 9.76
N ILE A 145 -2.19 -5.73 10.58
CA ILE A 145 -3.10 -4.60 10.91
C ILE A 145 -2.36 -3.52 11.70
N PRO A 146 -1.60 -3.86 12.76
CA PRO A 146 -0.81 -2.86 13.50
C PRO A 146 0.19 -2.09 12.66
N LEU A 147 0.77 -2.70 11.61
CA LEU A 147 1.63 -2.02 10.66
C LEU A 147 0.87 -0.92 9.91
N SER A 148 -0.30 -1.24 9.36
CA SER A 148 -1.12 -0.24 8.68
C SER A 148 -1.63 0.84 9.64
N TYR A 149 -2.12 0.45 10.82
CA TYR A 149 -2.63 1.40 11.81
C TYR A 149 -1.55 2.33 12.32
N ALA A 150 -0.32 1.84 12.50
CA ALA A 150 0.82 2.68 12.85
C ALA A 150 1.08 3.78 11.81
N ALA A 151 1.01 3.45 10.51
CA ALA A 151 1.16 4.45 9.46
C ALA A 151 0.00 5.46 9.46
N VAL A 152 -1.24 4.99 9.61
CA VAL A 152 -2.45 5.82 9.60
C VAL A 152 -2.53 6.76 10.82
N LEU A 153 -2.24 6.26 12.03
CA LEU A 153 -2.31 7.04 13.27
C LEU A 153 -1.40 8.27 13.26
N SER A 154 -0.19 8.14 12.71
CA SER A 154 0.73 9.26 12.53
C SER A 154 0.37 10.18 11.37
N GLY A 155 -0.58 9.78 10.53
CA GLY A 155 -0.96 10.44 9.28
C GLY A 155 -1.48 11.88 9.45
N THR A 156 -1.80 12.32 10.66
CA THR A 156 -2.25 13.69 10.96
C THR A 156 -1.29 14.47 11.85
N VAL A 157 -0.13 13.91 12.19
CA VAL A 157 0.89 14.61 12.99
C VAL A 157 1.51 15.76 12.20
N THR A 158 1.73 15.54 10.91
CA THR A 158 2.09 16.60 9.96
C THR A 158 1.14 16.60 8.77
N ILE A 159 0.96 17.77 8.16
CA ILE A 159 0.12 17.89 6.96
C ILE A 159 0.70 17.07 5.79
N ILE A 160 2.03 16.94 5.68
CA ILE A 160 2.68 16.17 4.61
C ILE A 160 2.46 14.66 4.69
N SER A 161 2.03 14.13 5.83
CA SER A 161 1.99 12.68 6.08
C SER A 161 0.99 11.95 5.19
N THR A 162 -0.08 12.61 4.75
CA THR A 162 -1.13 11.98 3.95
C THR A 162 -1.67 12.94 2.91
N SER A 163 -2.05 12.37 1.77
CA SER A 163 -2.63 13.11 0.66
C SER A 163 -3.91 13.85 1.09
N SER A 164 -4.76 13.24 1.93
CA SER A 164 -6.01 13.83 2.45
C SER A 164 -5.80 15.16 3.19
N ASN A 165 -4.75 15.28 4.00
CA ASN A 165 -4.47 16.53 4.72
C ASN A 165 -4.06 17.65 3.75
N LEU A 166 -3.29 17.29 2.72
CA LEU A 166 -2.88 18.23 1.68
C LEU A 166 -4.07 18.63 0.79
N VAL A 167 -5.11 17.78 0.67
CA VAL A 167 -6.39 18.18 0.07
C VAL A 167 -7.04 19.28 0.88
N VAL A 168 -7.17 19.10 2.19
CA VAL A 168 -7.76 20.12 3.06
C VAL A 168 -6.98 21.42 2.96
N ASP A 169 -5.65 21.36 3.03
CA ASP A 169 -4.80 22.54 2.88
C ASP A 169 -5.02 23.24 1.53
N GLY A 170 -5.07 22.49 0.44
CA GLY A 170 -5.34 23.01 -0.90
C GLY A 170 -6.70 23.70 -1.00
N LEU A 171 -7.75 23.10 -0.44
CA LEU A 171 -9.10 23.67 -0.39
C LEU A 171 -9.15 24.92 0.51
N LEU A 172 -8.41 24.91 1.62
CA LEU A 172 -8.34 26.06 2.53
C LEU A 172 -7.62 27.25 1.89
N ARG A 173 -6.49 27.02 1.22
CA ARG A 173 -5.77 28.06 0.46
C ARG A 173 -6.65 28.73 -0.58
N GLN A 174 -7.49 27.96 -1.26
CA GLN A 174 -8.44 28.52 -2.22
C GLN A 174 -9.51 29.37 -1.53
N ALA A 175 -10.12 28.84 -0.47
CA ALA A 175 -11.25 29.50 0.19
C ALA A 175 -10.84 30.74 1.00
N ARG A 176 -9.62 30.76 1.56
CA ARG A 176 -9.17 31.78 2.53
C ARG A 176 -7.86 32.48 2.16
N GLY A 177 -7.19 32.06 1.10
CA GLY A 177 -5.93 32.67 0.64
C GLY A 177 -4.67 32.24 1.42
N HIS A 178 -4.83 31.42 2.47
CA HIS A 178 -3.72 30.87 3.25
C HIS A 178 -3.98 29.41 3.60
N GLY A 179 -2.91 28.66 3.81
CA GLY A 179 -2.95 27.24 4.20
C GLY A 179 -2.82 27.06 5.71
N MET A 180 -2.70 25.80 6.11
CA MET A 180 -2.35 25.35 7.44
C MET A 180 -0.82 25.21 7.57
N HIS A 181 -0.28 25.40 8.77
CA HIS A 181 1.13 25.19 9.07
C HIS A 181 1.46 23.69 9.17
N ILE A 182 2.70 23.27 8.90
CA ILE A 182 3.07 21.84 8.85
C ILE A 182 2.67 21.07 10.13
N PHE A 183 2.78 21.73 11.30
CA PHE A 183 2.47 21.19 12.62
C PHE A 183 1.16 21.71 13.21
N GLU A 184 0.26 22.27 12.40
CA GLU A 184 -1.02 22.84 12.85
C GLU A 184 -1.83 21.87 13.72
N LEU A 185 -1.84 20.59 13.32
CA LEU A 185 -2.60 19.53 14.01
C LEU A 185 -1.75 18.73 15.00
N PHE A 186 -0.49 19.10 15.21
CA PHE A 186 0.48 18.32 15.98
C PHE A 186 -0.03 18.01 17.40
N TRP A 187 -0.51 19.02 18.11
CA TRP A 187 -1.00 18.89 19.48
C TRP A 187 -2.30 18.10 19.60
N ILE A 188 -3.06 17.95 18.51
CA ILE A 188 -4.27 17.12 18.45
C ILE A 188 -3.90 15.66 18.14
N SER A 189 -3.01 15.48 17.17
CA SER A 189 -2.69 14.17 16.58
C SER A 189 -1.69 13.35 17.40
N VAL A 190 -0.78 13.98 18.14
CA VAL A 190 0.20 13.26 18.98
C VAL A 190 -0.51 12.45 20.08
N PRO A 191 -1.46 13.01 20.87
CA PRO A 191 -2.25 12.23 21.82
C PRO A 191 -3.03 11.08 21.16
N ILE A 192 -3.66 11.33 20.00
CA ILE A 192 -4.37 10.29 19.24
C ILE A 192 -3.41 9.16 18.87
N THR A 193 -2.22 9.50 18.35
CA THR A 193 -1.21 8.51 17.95
C THR A 193 -0.75 7.68 19.15
N ILE A 194 -0.42 8.31 20.28
CA ILE A 194 0.06 7.62 21.48
C ILE A 194 -1.03 6.67 22.01
N VAL A 195 -2.25 7.16 22.15
CA VAL A 195 -3.37 6.38 22.69
C VAL A 195 -3.78 5.26 21.73
N GLY A 196 -3.79 5.51 20.42
CA GLY A 196 -4.06 4.50 19.40
C GLY A 196 -3.00 3.40 19.38
N VAL A 197 -1.71 3.74 19.44
CA VAL A 197 -0.63 2.75 19.54
C VAL A 197 -0.79 1.93 20.82
N LEU A 198 -1.03 2.58 21.97
CA LEU A 198 -1.24 1.91 23.24
C LEU A 198 -2.47 0.99 23.19
N PHE A 199 -3.57 1.43 22.57
CA PHE A 199 -4.77 0.63 22.38
C PHE A 199 -4.46 -0.67 21.62
N VAL A 200 -3.76 -0.59 20.48
CA VAL A 200 -3.36 -1.79 19.73
C VAL A 200 -2.50 -2.70 20.59
N VAL A 201 -1.49 -2.14 21.27
CA VAL A 201 -0.56 -2.91 22.12
C VAL A 201 -1.27 -3.58 23.29
N LEU A 202 -2.29 -2.97 23.89
CA LEU A 202 -3.04 -3.54 25.01
C LEU A 202 -4.09 -4.56 24.55
N THR A 203 -4.77 -4.29 23.45
CA THR A 203 -5.91 -5.10 22.98
C THR A 203 -5.54 -6.20 21.98
N HIS A 204 -4.27 -6.26 21.52
CA HIS A 204 -3.81 -7.24 20.53
C HIS A 204 -4.10 -8.70 20.90
N ARG A 205 -4.24 -9.04 22.19
CA ARG A 205 -4.57 -10.40 22.63
C ARG A 205 -6.02 -10.77 22.35
N TRP A 206 -6.93 -9.79 22.32
CA TRP A 206 -8.37 -9.99 22.28
C TRP A 206 -8.97 -9.65 20.92
N LEU A 207 -8.45 -8.61 20.27
CA LEU A 207 -9.00 -8.07 19.02
C LEU A 207 -8.25 -8.56 17.77
N LEU A 208 -6.94 -8.83 17.83
CA LEU A 208 -6.18 -9.30 16.66
C LEU A 208 -6.27 -10.82 16.51
N PRO A 209 -6.71 -11.33 15.36
CA PRO A 209 -6.82 -12.76 15.14
C PRO A 209 -5.44 -13.38 14.96
N ALA A 210 -5.25 -14.61 15.47
CA ALA A 210 -4.10 -15.44 15.14
C ALA A 210 -4.47 -16.31 13.92
N ARG A 211 -4.04 -15.88 12.74
CA ARG A 211 -4.21 -16.57 11.46
C ARG A 211 -2.84 -16.90 10.91
N GLN A 212 -2.71 -18.07 10.30
CA GLN A 212 -1.56 -18.34 9.46
C GLN A 212 -1.77 -17.57 8.16
N SER A 213 -0.73 -16.86 7.71
CA SER A 213 -0.75 -16.21 6.41
C SER A 213 -1.05 -17.25 5.34
N VAL A 214 -1.89 -16.91 4.37
CA VAL A 214 -2.14 -17.77 3.20
C VAL A 214 -0.84 -18.03 2.41
N ALA A 215 0.18 -17.18 2.60
CA ALA A 215 1.54 -17.32 2.07
C ALA A 215 2.43 -18.35 2.83
N ALA A 216 1.89 -19.10 3.80
CA ALA A 216 2.64 -20.04 4.64
C ALA A 216 2.61 -21.56 4.27
N PRO A 217 2.13 -22.05 3.10
CA PRO A 217 2.31 -23.46 2.76
C PRO A 217 3.67 -23.77 2.10
N PHE A 218 4.39 -22.74 1.66
CA PHE A 218 5.72 -22.86 1.06
C PHE A 218 6.72 -22.13 1.95
N GLY A 219 7.69 -22.85 2.53
CA GLY A 219 8.73 -22.26 3.39
C GLY A 219 9.65 -21.28 2.63
N ASP A 220 10.81 -20.94 3.21
CA ASP A 220 11.78 -20.06 2.56
C ASP A 220 12.23 -20.63 1.20
N PRO A 221 12.00 -19.96 0.06
CA PRO A 221 12.36 -20.48 -1.27
C PRO A 221 13.83 -20.86 -1.42
N ARG A 222 14.70 -20.27 -0.60
CA ARG A 222 16.15 -20.56 -0.57
C ARG A 222 16.47 -21.93 0.01
N GLU A 223 15.55 -22.54 0.76
CA GLU A 223 15.67 -23.91 1.27
C GLU A 223 15.37 -24.98 0.21
N TYR A 224 14.93 -24.58 -0.99
CA TYR A 224 14.49 -25.51 -2.04
C TYR A 224 15.40 -25.59 -3.24
N THR A 225 16.53 -24.86 -3.25
CA THR A 225 17.51 -24.91 -4.34
C THR A 225 18.83 -25.47 -3.85
N MET A 226 19.34 -26.49 -4.51
CA MET A 226 20.58 -27.19 -4.16
C MET A 226 21.51 -27.17 -5.37
N GLU A 227 22.78 -26.89 -5.14
CA GLU A 227 23.76 -26.80 -6.22
C GLU A 227 24.77 -27.93 -6.11
N MET A 228 24.91 -28.68 -7.20
CA MET A 228 25.86 -29.77 -7.34
C MET A 228 26.78 -29.49 -8.52
N LEU A 229 28.06 -29.81 -8.39
CA LEU A 229 29.03 -29.80 -9.47
C LEU A 229 29.17 -31.21 -10.04
N VAL A 230 29.24 -31.31 -11.36
CA VAL A 230 29.66 -32.53 -12.03
C VAL A 230 31.17 -32.69 -11.84
N ASP A 231 31.55 -33.75 -11.14
CA ASP A 231 32.94 -34.13 -10.94
C ASP A 231 33.62 -34.33 -12.31
N PRO A 232 34.70 -33.58 -12.62
CA PRO A 232 35.36 -33.63 -13.92
C PRO A 232 35.95 -35.02 -14.25
N ASP A 233 36.31 -35.81 -13.25
CA ASP A 233 36.78 -37.19 -13.41
C ASP A 233 35.67 -38.23 -13.13
N GLY A 234 34.44 -37.74 -12.94
CA GLY A 234 33.30 -38.53 -12.51
C GLY A 234 32.60 -39.30 -13.62
N PRO A 235 31.84 -40.36 -13.28
CA PRO A 235 31.14 -41.23 -14.24
C PRO A 235 29.96 -40.56 -14.97
N LEU A 236 29.60 -39.32 -14.59
CA LEU A 236 28.50 -38.56 -15.19
C LEU A 236 28.92 -37.77 -16.43
N VAL A 237 30.22 -37.54 -16.63
CA VAL A 237 30.72 -36.83 -17.81
C VAL A 237 30.33 -37.56 -19.10
N ASN A 238 29.84 -36.80 -20.09
CA ASN A 238 29.30 -37.28 -21.38
C ASN A 238 28.04 -38.15 -21.31
N ARG A 239 27.44 -38.35 -20.14
CA ARG A 239 26.11 -38.97 -20.01
C ARG A 239 25.02 -37.95 -20.24
N THR A 240 23.91 -38.40 -20.83
CA THR A 240 22.71 -37.56 -20.94
C THR A 240 22.01 -37.43 -19.59
N ILE A 241 21.21 -36.38 -19.38
CA ILE A 241 20.42 -36.18 -18.14
C ILE A 241 19.55 -37.40 -17.82
N GLU A 242 18.98 -38.03 -18.84
CA GLU A 242 18.18 -39.24 -18.69
C GLU A 242 19.03 -40.45 -18.29
N GLN A 243 20.18 -40.67 -18.95
CA GLN A 243 21.11 -41.75 -18.60
C GLN A 243 21.74 -41.56 -17.21
N ALA A 244 21.91 -40.32 -16.77
CA ALA A 244 22.41 -39.94 -15.46
C ALA A 244 21.36 -40.10 -14.35
N GLY A 245 20.10 -40.42 -14.68
CA GLY A 245 19.02 -40.59 -13.70
C GLY A 245 18.55 -39.29 -13.04
N LEU A 246 19.09 -38.14 -13.43
CA LEU A 246 18.83 -36.83 -12.79
C LEU A 246 17.41 -36.29 -13.04
N ARG A 247 16.65 -36.95 -13.91
CA ARG A 247 15.25 -36.61 -14.22
C ARG A 247 14.23 -37.39 -13.39
N GLN A 248 14.62 -38.52 -12.81
CA GLN A 248 13.73 -39.45 -12.09
C GLN A 248 13.92 -39.38 -10.57
N LEU A 249 14.54 -38.30 -10.08
CA LEU A 249 14.73 -38.09 -8.65
C LEU A 249 13.37 -37.95 -7.95
N PRO A 250 13.12 -38.67 -6.83
CA PRO A 250 11.80 -38.73 -6.20
C PRO A 250 11.38 -37.40 -5.58
N ASN A 251 12.34 -36.62 -5.08
CA ASN A 251 12.10 -35.43 -4.26
C ASN A 251 12.80 -34.16 -4.78
N ALA A 252 13.49 -34.24 -5.92
CA ALA A 252 14.16 -33.12 -6.58
C ALA A 252 14.03 -33.23 -8.09
N PHE A 253 14.28 -32.14 -8.81
CA PHE A 253 14.47 -32.17 -10.25
C PHE A 253 15.56 -31.19 -10.65
N LEU A 254 16.28 -31.51 -11.73
CA LEU A 254 17.25 -30.61 -12.33
C LEU A 254 16.50 -29.45 -13.02
N ALA A 255 16.69 -28.22 -12.53
CA ALA A 255 16.07 -27.02 -13.07
C ALA A 255 16.95 -26.42 -14.18
N GLU A 256 18.24 -26.25 -13.90
CA GLU A 256 19.18 -25.53 -14.77
C GLU A 256 20.58 -26.16 -14.71
N ILE A 257 21.33 -25.97 -15.79
CA ILE A 257 22.78 -26.17 -15.84
C ILE A 257 23.42 -24.81 -16.09
N ASP A 258 24.28 -24.36 -15.18
CA ASP A 258 25.19 -23.25 -15.40
C ASP A 258 26.52 -23.82 -15.89
N ARG A 259 26.88 -23.45 -17.12
CA ARG A 259 28.06 -23.89 -17.84
C ARG A 259 28.85 -22.66 -18.25
N ASP A 260 29.97 -22.41 -17.57
CA ASP A 260 30.85 -21.26 -17.82
C ASP A 260 30.11 -19.89 -17.81
N GLY A 261 29.05 -19.76 -16.99
CA GLY A 261 28.23 -18.55 -16.89
C GLY A 261 27.06 -18.49 -17.89
N GLU A 262 26.92 -19.46 -18.78
CA GLU A 262 25.73 -19.65 -19.60
C GLU A 262 24.75 -20.61 -18.93
N VAL A 263 23.55 -20.11 -18.65
CA VAL A 263 22.48 -20.88 -18.01
C VAL A 263 21.63 -21.58 -19.06
N LEU A 264 21.76 -22.90 -19.15
CA LEU A 264 20.80 -23.77 -19.83
C LEU A 264 19.63 -24.08 -18.89
N ALA A 265 18.53 -23.37 -19.09
CA ALA A 265 17.28 -23.67 -18.44
C ALA A 265 16.47 -24.73 -19.19
N ALA A 266 15.60 -25.46 -18.49
CA ALA A 266 14.72 -26.48 -19.09
C ALA A 266 15.49 -27.58 -19.85
N VAL A 267 16.48 -28.14 -19.17
CA VAL A 267 17.43 -29.11 -19.71
C VAL A 267 16.73 -30.29 -20.38
N PRO A 268 16.91 -30.51 -21.70
CA PRO A 268 16.30 -31.64 -22.39
C PRO A 268 16.91 -32.97 -21.91
N PRO A 269 16.16 -34.09 -21.95
CA PRO A 269 16.65 -35.37 -21.45
C PRO A 269 17.92 -35.85 -22.18
N GLN A 270 18.12 -35.43 -23.42
CA GLN A 270 19.25 -35.77 -24.27
C GLN A 270 20.47 -34.86 -24.07
N GLU A 271 20.37 -33.79 -23.27
CA GLU A 271 21.50 -32.91 -22.99
C GLU A 271 22.60 -33.69 -22.28
N LYS A 272 23.84 -33.57 -22.75
CA LYS A 272 25.00 -34.25 -22.16
C LYS A 272 25.64 -33.37 -21.10
N LEU A 273 25.98 -33.99 -19.97
CA LEU A 273 26.75 -33.37 -18.89
C LEU A 273 28.22 -33.21 -19.30
N ARG A 274 28.79 -32.05 -19.03
CA ARG A 274 30.21 -31.73 -19.23
C ARG A 274 30.93 -31.68 -17.87
N PRO A 275 32.26 -31.82 -17.87
CA PRO A 275 33.08 -31.57 -16.69
C PRO A 275 32.80 -30.17 -16.13
N ASN A 276 32.70 -30.03 -14.81
CA ASN A 276 32.44 -28.77 -14.10
C ASN A 276 31.07 -28.11 -14.36
N ASP A 277 30.13 -28.81 -14.99
CA ASP A 277 28.75 -28.31 -15.08
C ASP A 277 28.20 -28.08 -13.66
N ARG A 278 27.63 -26.88 -13.41
CA ARG A 278 26.96 -26.56 -12.16
C ARG A 278 25.47 -26.82 -12.32
N LEU A 279 25.01 -27.87 -11.66
CA LEU A 279 23.65 -28.35 -11.71
C LEU A 279 22.84 -27.73 -10.58
N ILE A 280 21.75 -27.05 -10.94
CA ILE A 280 20.82 -26.44 -9.99
C ILE A 280 19.60 -27.35 -9.88
N PHE A 281 19.43 -27.95 -8.70
CA PHE A 281 18.29 -28.81 -8.38
C PHE A 281 17.26 -28.06 -7.53
N VAL A 282 15.98 -28.28 -7.82
CA VAL A 282 14.88 -27.77 -7.02
C VAL A 282 14.15 -28.93 -6.36
N GLY A 283 14.01 -28.92 -5.03
CA GLY A 283 13.47 -30.04 -4.26
C GLY A 283 13.30 -29.75 -2.78
N VAL A 284 12.70 -30.70 -2.04
CA VAL A 284 12.64 -30.60 -0.56
C VAL A 284 14.03 -30.87 0.06
N PRO A 285 14.35 -30.33 1.26
CA PRO A 285 15.65 -30.54 1.91
C PRO A 285 16.06 -32.02 2.03
N ASP A 286 15.08 -32.92 2.20
CA ASP A 286 15.30 -34.37 2.25
C ASP A 286 15.92 -34.94 0.97
N ALA A 287 15.76 -34.25 -0.17
CA ALA A 287 16.33 -34.64 -1.46
C ALA A 287 17.85 -34.46 -1.55
N MET A 288 18.48 -33.71 -0.62
CA MET A 288 19.94 -33.62 -0.53
C MET A 288 20.55 -35.01 -0.39
N VAL A 289 19.96 -35.86 0.46
CA VAL A 289 20.45 -37.22 0.71
C VAL A 289 20.43 -38.06 -0.56
N ASP A 290 19.43 -37.88 -1.41
CA ASP A 290 19.31 -38.58 -2.69
C ASP A 290 20.37 -38.10 -3.69
N LEU A 291 20.64 -36.79 -3.73
CA LEU A 291 21.66 -36.21 -4.60
C LEU A 291 23.09 -36.61 -4.18
N TYR A 292 23.37 -36.70 -2.86
CA TYR A 292 24.66 -37.20 -2.35
C TYR A 292 24.97 -38.65 -2.73
N ARG A 293 23.95 -39.45 -3.02
CA ARG A 293 24.11 -40.86 -3.41
C ARG A 293 24.47 -41.03 -4.89
N VAL A 294 24.30 -40.00 -5.71
CA VAL A 294 24.63 -40.05 -7.13
C VAL A 294 26.14 -39.92 -7.29
N ARG A 295 26.82 -41.00 -7.69
CA ARG A 295 28.26 -40.99 -7.97
C ARG A 295 28.57 -40.02 -9.10
N GLY A 296 29.56 -39.14 -8.90
CA GLY A 296 29.97 -38.11 -9.87
C GLY A 296 29.30 -36.74 -9.67
N LEU A 297 28.44 -36.59 -8.65
CA LEU A 297 28.02 -35.27 -8.16
C LEU A 297 28.77 -34.94 -6.88
N ALA A 298 29.38 -33.76 -6.85
CA ALA A 298 29.95 -33.18 -5.64
C ALA A 298 29.13 -31.95 -5.23
N PRO A 299 28.94 -31.68 -3.93
CA PRO A 299 28.44 -30.39 -3.50
C PRO A 299 29.33 -29.27 -4.05
N ALA A 300 28.74 -28.15 -4.45
CA ALA A 300 29.52 -26.94 -4.73
C ALA A 300 30.06 -26.36 -3.40
N THR A 301 31.12 -26.96 -2.85
CA THR A 301 31.61 -26.70 -1.49
C THR A 301 32.21 -25.30 -1.29
N ASP A 302 32.43 -24.53 -2.37
CA ASP A 302 33.10 -23.22 -2.32
C ASP A 302 32.17 -21.99 -2.32
N GLN A 303 30.85 -22.17 -2.14
CA GLN A 303 29.93 -21.06 -1.92
C GLN A 303 28.93 -21.36 -0.80
N VAL A 304 29.45 -21.47 0.41
CA VAL A 304 28.68 -21.12 1.62
C VAL A 304 28.20 -19.67 1.44
N PHE A 305 26.92 -19.50 1.08
CA PHE A 305 26.21 -18.21 1.06
C PHE A 305 26.96 -17.04 0.40
N LYS A 306 27.24 -17.10 -0.91
CA LYS A 306 27.46 -15.85 -1.66
C LYS A 306 26.09 -15.19 -1.92
N LEU A 307 25.71 -14.33 -0.99
CA LEU A 307 24.80 -13.22 -1.26
C LEU A 307 25.32 -12.45 -2.50
N ASP A 308 24.42 -12.06 -3.40
CA ASP A 308 24.65 -11.11 -4.50
C ASP A 308 25.20 -11.60 -5.86
N ALA A 309 24.98 -12.86 -6.26
CA ALA A 309 25.06 -13.21 -7.68
C ALA A 309 23.74 -12.80 -8.41
N PRO A 310 23.78 -11.98 -9.48
CA PRO A 310 22.56 -11.50 -10.13
C PRO A 310 21.86 -12.63 -10.91
N ARG A 311 20.83 -13.24 -10.30
CA ARG A 311 19.88 -14.14 -10.99
C ARG A 311 19.07 -13.34 -12.00
N THR A 312 19.59 -13.17 -13.21
CA THR A 312 19.21 -12.02 -14.05
C THR A 312 18.00 -12.25 -14.96
N ARG A 313 17.33 -13.42 -14.97
CA ARG A 313 16.26 -13.68 -15.97
C ARG A 313 15.00 -14.43 -15.52
N ARG A 314 14.97 -15.09 -14.37
CA ARG A 314 13.77 -15.79 -13.85
C ARG A 314 13.53 -15.45 -12.38
N ALA A 315 12.26 -15.39 -12.00
CA ALA A 315 11.81 -15.06 -10.67
C ALA A 315 10.78 -16.09 -10.20
N LEU A 316 10.68 -16.22 -8.87
CA LEU A 316 9.59 -16.96 -8.25
C LEU A 316 8.35 -16.08 -8.17
N ILE A 317 7.23 -16.61 -8.65
CA ILE A 317 5.98 -15.90 -8.82
C ILE A 317 4.89 -16.72 -8.17
N GLU A 318 4.10 -16.09 -7.31
CA GLU A 318 2.89 -16.69 -6.76
C GLU A 318 1.69 -16.32 -7.65
N ALA A 319 0.95 -17.33 -8.08
CA ALA A 319 -0.18 -17.16 -8.98
C ALA A 319 -1.38 -17.95 -8.46
N VAL A 320 -2.51 -17.29 -8.25
CA VAL A 320 -3.76 -17.96 -7.87
C VAL A 320 -4.53 -18.32 -9.13
N VAL A 321 -4.98 -19.57 -9.25
CA VAL A 321 -5.79 -20.03 -10.39
C VAL A 321 -7.16 -19.33 -10.33
N ALA A 322 -7.54 -18.64 -11.41
CA ALA A 322 -8.84 -17.99 -11.48
C ALA A 322 -9.99 -19.02 -11.58
N ASP A 323 -11.16 -18.71 -11.02
CA ASP A 323 -12.29 -19.63 -11.00
C ASP A 323 -12.81 -19.99 -12.41
N GLY A 324 -12.67 -19.08 -13.37
CA GLY A 324 -12.98 -19.30 -14.79
C GLY A 324 -11.79 -19.76 -15.66
N SER A 325 -10.67 -20.15 -15.05
CA SER A 325 -9.45 -20.51 -15.77
C SER A 325 -9.62 -21.83 -16.53
N PRO A 326 -9.12 -21.97 -17.78
CA PRO A 326 -9.11 -23.23 -18.52
C PRO A 326 -8.23 -24.31 -17.84
N LEU A 327 -7.43 -23.91 -16.84
CA LEU A 327 -6.61 -24.81 -16.03
C LEU A 327 -7.44 -25.57 -14.99
N VAL A 328 -8.65 -25.11 -14.67
CA VAL A 328 -9.52 -25.75 -13.68
C VAL A 328 -9.94 -27.13 -14.21
N GLY A 329 -9.72 -28.16 -13.40
CA GLY A 329 -10.03 -29.55 -13.75
C GLY A 329 -8.91 -30.29 -14.49
N GLN A 330 -7.84 -29.60 -14.91
CA GLN A 330 -6.66 -30.24 -15.51
C GLN A 330 -5.60 -30.57 -14.46
N SER A 331 -4.83 -31.62 -14.68
CA SER A 331 -3.60 -31.85 -13.92
C SER A 331 -2.49 -30.87 -14.33
N VAL A 332 -1.53 -30.60 -13.43
CA VAL A 332 -0.36 -29.76 -13.77
C VAL A 332 0.39 -30.30 -15.00
N ARG A 333 0.42 -31.63 -15.19
CA ARG A 333 1.02 -32.27 -16.36
C ARG A 333 0.21 -31.99 -17.64
N GLU A 334 -1.11 -32.08 -17.58
CA GLU A 334 -2.01 -31.80 -18.72
C GLU A 334 -2.00 -30.33 -19.12
N ALA A 335 -1.90 -29.44 -18.14
CA ALA A 335 -1.80 -28.00 -18.35
C ALA A 335 -0.49 -27.56 -19.03
N ARG A 336 0.50 -28.46 -19.13
CA ARG A 336 1.78 -28.26 -19.84
C ARG A 336 2.45 -26.91 -19.54
N PHE A 337 2.54 -26.58 -18.25
CA PHE A 337 3.04 -25.26 -17.80
C PHE A 337 4.37 -24.83 -18.42
N ARG A 338 5.28 -25.79 -18.61
CA ARG A 338 6.59 -25.54 -19.19
C ARG A 338 6.54 -25.06 -20.64
N SER A 339 5.65 -25.62 -21.46
CA SER A 339 5.57 -25.26 -22.88
C SER A 339 4.60 -24.13 -23.16
N VAL A 340 3.50 -24.04 -22.40
CA VAL A 340 2.45 -23.03 -22.63
C VAL A 340 2.79 -21.70 -21.98
N TYR A 341 3.35 -21.74 -20.77
CA TYR A 341 3.54 -20.56 -19.92
C TYR A 341 5.02 -20.23 -19.69
N ASN A 342 5.94 -21.03 -20.25
CA ASN A 342 7.38 -20.96 -19.95
C ASN A 342 7.65 -20.90 -18.44
N ALA A 343 6.86 -21.64 -17.66
CA ALA A 343 6.88 -21.62 -16.21
C ALA A 343 6.94 -23.05 -15.66
N ALA A 344 7.62 -23.23 -14.53
CA ALA A 344 7.64 -24.50 -13.81
C ALA A 344 6.82 -24.35 -12.52
N VAL A 345 5.85 -25.24 -12.30
CA VAL A 345 5.11 -25.33 -11.04
C VAL A 345 6.00 -26.02 -10.01
N ILE A 346 6.35 -25.29 -8.95
CA ILE A 346 7.16 -25.79 -7.83
C ILE A 346 6.26 -26.40 -6.77
N ALA A 347 5.14 -25.75 -6.49
CA ALA A 347 4.23 -26.22 -5.46
C ALA A 347 2.80 -25.69 -5.66
N VAL A 348 1.83 -26.42 -5.10
CA VAL A 348 0.40 -26.07 -5.12
C VAL A 348 -0.13 -26.07 -3.70
N ALA A 349 -0.86 -25.01 -3.36
CA ALA A 349 -1.54 -24.86 -2.09
C ALA A 349 -3.02 -24.63 -2.32
N ARG A 350 -3.83 -25.21 -1.45
CA ARG A 350 -5.28 -25.15 -1.51
C ARG A 350 -5.78 -24.72 -0.14
N ARG A 351 -6.52 -23.62 -0.09
CA ARG A 351 -7.05 -23.05 1.16
C ARG A 351 -5.97 -22.81 2.23
N GLY A 352 -4.76 -22.43 1.80
CA GLY A 352 -3.63 -22.17 2.69
C GLY A 352 -2.83 -23.41 3.13
N GLU A 353 -3.19 -24.62 2.69
CA GLU A 353 -2.45 -25.84 2.98
C GLU A 353 -1.81 -26.44 1.72
N ARG A 354 -0.60 -27.00 1.85
CA ARG A 354 0.12 -27.60 0.73
C ARG A 354 -0.55 -28.90 0.29
N VAL A 355 -0.80 -29.03 -1.01
CA VAL A 355 -1.28 -30.29 -1.59
C VAL A 355 -0.11 -31.28 -1.69
N ARG A 356 -0.07 -32.26 -0.78
CA ARG A 356 0.98 -33.29 -0.70
C ARG A 356 0.74 -34.42 -1.73
N ARG A 357 0.93 -34.12 -3.01
CA ARG A 357 0.95 -35.12 -4.10
C ARG A 357 2.11 -34.80 -5.06
N LYS A 358 2.46 -35.74 -5.93
CA LYS A 358 3.40 -35.47 -7.04
C LYS A 358 2.85 -34.30 -7.86
N ILE A 359 3.67 -33.27 -8.06
CA ILE A 359 3.25 -31.99 -8.64
C ILE A 359 2.48 -32.20 -9.96
N GLY A 360 3.00 -33.07 -10.84
CA GLY A 360 2.38 -33.35 -12.15
C GLY A 360 0.97 -33.94 -12.08
N ASP A 361 0.62 -34.64 -11.00
CA ASP A 361 -0.66 -35.36 -10.84
C ASP A 361 -1.70 -34.53 -10.07
N ILE A 362 -1.35 -33.30 -9.66
CA ILE A 362 -2.27 -32.41 -8.94
C ILE A 362 -3.26 -31.83 -9.94
N VAL A 363 -4.55 -32.13 -9.72
CA VAL A 363 -5.67 -31.49 -10.45
C VAL A 363 -5.96 -30.13 -9.84
N LEU A 364 -5.83 -29.10 -10.67
CA LEU A 364 -5.98 -27.69 -10.31
C LEU A 364 -7.45 -27.32 -10.15
N ARG A 365 -7.74 -26.48 -9.16
CA ARG A 365 -9.07 -25.91 -8.88
C ARG A 365 -8.99 -24.39 -8.83
N GLY A 366 -10.12 -23.73 -9.10
CA GLY A 366 -10.26 -22.31 -8.84
C GLY A 366 -9.88 -21.98 -7.38
N GLY A 367 -9.08 -20.93 -7.21
CA GLY A 367 -8.54 -20.52 -5.91
C GLY A 367 -7.32 -21.31 -5.41
N ASP A 368 -6.78 -22.26 -6.18
CA ASP A 368 -5.48 -22.87 -5.85
C ASP A 368 -4.35 -21.86 -6.04
N THR A 369 -3.42 -21.80 -5.09
CA THR A 369 -2.22 -20.97 -5.16
C THR A 369 -1.05 -21.79 -5.70
N LEU A 370 -0.42 -21.31 -6.77
CA LEU A 370 0.73 -21.92 -7.42
C LEU A 370 1.99 -21.11 -7.12
N LEU A 371 3.05 -21.80 -6.71
CA LEU A 371 4.40 -21.24 -6.73
C LEU A 371 5.05 -21.61 -8.05
N LEU A 372 5.35 -20.61 -8.87
CA LEU A 372 5.91 -20.76 -10.21
C LEU A 372 7.33 -20.22 -10.26
N GLU A 373 8.21 -20.88 -11.01
CA GLU A 373 9.42 -20.27 -11.52
C GLU A 373 9.19 -19.87 -12.97
N ALA A 374 9.28 -18.58 -13.28
CA ALA A 374 9.04 -18.08 -14.63
C ALA A 374 9.91 -16.84 -14.94
N PRO A 375 10.04 -16.44 -16.21
CA PRO A 375 10.74 -15.21 -16.57
C PRO A 375 10.15 -13.99 -15.86
N THR A 376 10.97 -12.97 -15.58
CA THR A 376 10.51 -11.73 -14.92
C THR A 376 9.37 -11.01 -15.68
N ALA A 377 9.27 -11.24 -17.00
CA ALA A 377 8.19 -10.74 -17.86
C ALA A 377 6.84 -11.47 -17.67
N PHE A 378 6.82 -12.65 -17.05
CA PHE A 378 5.62 -13.48 -16.88
C PHE A 378 4.49 -12.73 -16.16
N VAL A 379 4.85 -11.98 -15.11
CA VAL A 379 3.90 -11.14 -14.37
C VAL A 379 3.23 -10.12 -15.27
N GLN A 380 3.98 -9.43 -16.13
CA GLN A 380 3.42 -8.39 -17.00
C GLN A 380 2.56 -8.99 -18.12
N GLN A 381 2.96 -10.15 -18.64
CA GLN A 381 2.28 -10.83 -19.73
C GLN A 381 0.96 -11.48 -19.30
N HIS A 382 0.86 -11.95 -18.06
CA HIS A 382 -0.31 -12.68 -17.55
C HIS A 382 -1.12 -11.91 -16.50
N ARG A 383 -0.74 -10.66 -16.16
CA ARG A 383 -1.47 -9.79 -15.22
C ARG A 383 -2.93 -9.58 -15.59
N ASN A 384 -3.21 -9.48 -16.88
CA ASN A 384 -4.54 -9.21 -17.45
C ASN A 384 -5.16 -10.47 -18.09
N SER A 385 -4.61 -11.65 -17.83
CA SER A 385 -5.15 -12.90 -18.38
C SER A 385 -6.19 -13.50 -17.45
N ASN A 386 -7.27 -14.05 -18.00
CA ASN A 386 -8.33 -14.72 -17.22
C ASN A 386 -7.89 -16.06 -16.60
N HIS A 387 -6.60 -16.40 -16.70
CA HIS A 387 -6.08 -17.69 -16.24
C HIS A 387 -5.61 -17.64 -14.79
N PHE A 388 -5.18 -16.47 -14.30
CA PHE A 388 -4.60 -16.30 -12.97
C PHE A 388 -5.01 -14.97 -12.32
N TYR A 389 -5.38 -15.01 -11.04
CA TYR A 389 -5.32 -13.84 -10.17
C TYR A 389 -3.88 -13.76 -9.65
N LEU A 390 -3.06 -12.93 -10.29
CA LEU A 390 -1.63 -12.90 -10.04
C LEU A 390 -1.32 -12.17 -8.72
N VAL A 391 -0.66 -12.85 -7.78
CA VAL A 391 -0.31 -12.30 -6.47
C VAL A 391 1.21 -12.19 -6.38
N SER A 392 1.70 -10.97 -6.64
CA SER A 392 3.03 -10.49 -6.25
C SER A 392 4.25 -11.09 -6.98
N ARG A 393 5.14 -10.21 -7.47
CA ARG A 393 6.56 -10.58 -7.60
C ARG A 393 7.12 -10.56 -6.18
N LEU A 394 7.70 -11.67 -5.70
CA LEU A 394 8.75 -11.52 -4.70
C LEU A 394 9.93 -10.89 -5.45
N GLU A 395 10.37 -9.72 -4.98
CA GLU A 395 11.50 -8.93 -5.51
C GLU A 395 11.11 -7.85 -6.56
N ASP A 396 10.52 -6.75 -6.08
CA ASP A 396 10.77 -5.42 -6.65
C ASP A 396 12.10 -4.88 -6.10
N SER A 397 13.22 -5.45 -6.55
CA SER A 397 14.57 -5.00 -6.19
C SER A 397 15.24 -4.32 -7.39
N THR A 398 14.88 -3.06 -7.64
CA THR A 398 15.86 -2.17 -8.24
C THR A 398 17.06 -2.09 -7.28
N PRO A 399 18.32 -2.22 -7.76
CA PRO A 399 19.48 -2.20 -6.87
C PRO A 399 19.51 -0.91 -6.05
N VAL A 400 19.34 -1.07 -4.74
CA VAL A 400 19.24 0.01 -3.76
C VAL A 400 20.61 0.66 -3.60
N GLN A 401 20.69 1.97 -3.86
CA GLN A 401 21.93 2.73 -3.74
C GLN A 401 22.13 3.24 -2.31
N HIS A 402 22.45 2.33 -1.38
CA HIS A 402 22.64 2.62 0.04
C HIS A 402 23.63 3.76 0.32
N ASN A 403 24.63 3.97 -0.55
CA ASN A 403 25.64 5.01 -0.42
C ASN A 403 25.07 6.45 -0.50
N ARG A 404 23.82 6.61 -0.96
CA ARG A 404 23.13 7.92 -1.05
C ARG A 404 22.01 8.10 -0.04
N ALA A 405 21.78 7.12 0.84
CA ALA A 405 20.72 7.17 1.84
C ALA A 405 20.89 8.34 2.82
N THR A 406 22.12 8.62 3.26
CA THR A 406 22.42 9.75 4.15
C THR A 406 22.13 11.10 3.50
N ALA A 407 22.46 11.26 2.22
CA ALA A 407 22.14 12.47 1.47
C ALA A 407 20.61 12.66 1.33
N ALA A 408 19.87 11.60 0.99
CA ALA A 408 18.41 11.65 0.89
C ALA A 408 17.75 12.03 2.23
N ILE A 409 18.20 11.45 3.34
CA ILE A 409 17.71 11.78 4.69
C ILE A 409 18.05 13.23 5.05
N ALA A 410 19.27 13.69 4.75
CA ALA A 410 19.67 15.08 5.03
C ALA A 410 18.83 16.09 4.23
N ILE A 411 18.51 15.79 2.97
CA ILE A 411 17.64 16.64 2.13
C ILE A 411 16.22 16.68 2.72
N LEU A 412 15.66 15.54 3.14
CA LEU A 412 14.35 15.49 3.76
C LEU A 412 14.31 16.32 5.06
N ILE A 413 15.29 16.13 5.94
CA ILE A 413 15.37 16.89 7.21
C ILE A 413 15.51 18.38 6.92
N GLY A 414 16.39 18.76 5.98
CA GLY A 414 16.56 20.16 5.57
C GLY A 414 15.28 20.77 5.03
N MET A 415 14.55 20.05 4.18
CA MET A 415 13.24 20.46 3.65
C MET A 415 12.24 20.73 4.78
N ILE A 416 12.15 19.80 5.76
CA ILE A 416 11.25 19.94 6.91
C ILE A 416 11.63 21.16 7.74
N VAL A 417 12.91 21.34 8.07
CA VAL A 417 13.39 22.49 8.88
C VAL A 417 13.08 23.81 8.17
N VAL A 418 13.41 23.93 6.89
CA VAL A 418 13.18 25.16 6.10
C VAL A 418 11.68 25.48 5.99
N ALA A 419 10.84 24.48 5.77
CA ALA A 419 9.40 24.68 5.67
C ALA A 419 8.75 24.95 7.03
N SER A 420 9.30 24.40 8.13
CA SER A 420 8.81 24.62 9.50
C SER A 420 9.19 25.99 10.05
N LEU A 421 10.34 26.54 9.64
CA LEU A 421 10.76 27.90 9.96
C LEU A 421 10.11 28.96 9.05
N GLU A 422 9.26 28.54 8.11
CA GLU A 422 8.56 29.40 7.14
C GLU A 422 9.48 30.27 6.27
N TRP A 423 10.76 29.91 6.14
CA TRP A 423 11.70 30.62 5.28
C TRP A 423 11.31 30.48 3.80
N LEU A 424 10.75 29.32 3.44
CA LEU A 424 10.16 29.07 2.13
C LEU A 424 8.75 28.49 2.32
N SER A 425 7.83 28.88 1.43
CA SER A 425 6.55 28.18 1.30
C SER A 425 6.77 26.70 1.02
N MET A 426 5.87 25.87 1.50
CA MET A 426 5.91 24.42 1.39
C MET A 426 6.19 23.91 -0.04
N LEU A 427 5.53 24.49 -1.05
CA LEU A 427 5.79 24.16 -2.45
C LEU A 427 7.25 24.43 -2.86
N LYS A 428 7.78 25.60 -2.51
CA LYS A 428 9.17 26.01 -2.83
C LYS A 428 10.18 25.09 -2.13
N ALA A 429 9.94 24.75 -0.86
CA ALA A 429 10.78 23.82 -0.12
C ALA A 429 10.79 22.42 -0.77
N ASN A 430 9.62 21.90 -1.14
CA ASN A 430 9.50 20.62 -1.84
C ASN A 430 10.17 20.63 -3.22
N MET A 431 10.03 21.73 -3.99
CA MET A 431 10.66 21.86 -5.30
C MET A 431 12.19 21.88 -5.20
N LEU A 432 12.73 22.59 -4.21
CA LEU A 432 14.16 22.61 -3.94
C LEU A 432 14.65 21.20 -3.55
N ALA A 433 13.94 20.53 -2.64
CA ALA A 433 14.28 19.18 -2.20
C ALA A 433 14.22 18.16 -3.34
N ALA A 434 13.18 18.19 -4.18
CA ALA A 434 13.05 17.34 -5.35
C ALA A 434 14.19 17.59 -6.36
N GLY A 435 14.54 18.85 -6.60
CA GLY A 435 15.69 19.23 -7.43
C GLY A 435 17.01 18.69 -6.87
N LEU A 436 17.24 18.82 -5.57
CA LEU A 436 18.41 18.30 -4.88
C LEU A 436 18.46 16.77 -4.92
N MET A 437 17.34 16.07 -4.75
CA MET A 437 17.26 14.60 -4.86
C MET A 437 17.69 14.10 -6.25
N ILE A 438 17.30 14.81 -7.31
CA ILE A 438 17.72 14.48 -8.68
C ILE A 438 19.18 14.86 -8.92
N ALA A 439 19.60 16.06 -8.47
CA ALA A 439 20.96 16.56 -8.67
C ALA A 439 22.02 15.71 -7.95
N THR A 440 21.74 15.29 -6.72
CA THR A 440 22.57 14.36 -5.95
C THR A 440 22.45 12.90 -6.40
N ARG A 441 21.59 12.64 -7.41
CA ARG A 441 21.30 11.32 -7.97
C ARG A 441 20.74 10.33 -6.94
N CYS A 442 19.98 10.80 -5.95
CA CYS A 442 19.24 9.92 -5.03
C CYS A 442 18.15 9.14 -5.81
N CYS A 443 17.49 9.78 -6.78
CA CYS A 443 16.64 9.11 -7.75
C CYS A 443 16.98 9.54 -9.19
N THR A 444 16.59 8.71 -10.16
CA THR A 444 16.68 9.06 -11.59
C THR A 444 15.50 9.92 -12.01
N THR A 445 15.65 10.71 -13.08
CA THR A 445 14.55 11.50 -13.65
C THR A 445 13.36 10.62 -14.09
N ALA A 446 13.64 9.41 -14.58
CA ALA A 446 12.62 8.43 -14.91
C ALA A 446 11.87 7.93 -13.67
N ALA A 447 12.58 7.64 -12.57
CA ALA A 447 11.96 7.24 -11.30
C ALA A 447 11.11 8.39 -10.72
N ALA A 448 11.63 9.62 -10.74
CA ALA A 448 10.89 10.81 -10.30
C ALA A 448 9.60 11.05 -11.10
N ARG A 449 9.62 10.88 -12.43
CA ARG A 449 8.39 11.03 -13.24
C ARG A 449 7.39 9.91 -13.00
N ARG A 450 7.87 8.69 -12.76
CA ARG A 450 7.01 7.53 -12.50
C ARG A 450 6.43 7.51 -11.10
N SER A 451 7.06 8.18 -10.13
CA SER A 451 6.57 8.20 -8.75
C SER A 451 5.36 9.11 -8.56
N VAL A 452 5.09 10.03 -9.48
CA VAL A 452 3.93 10.90 -9.43
C VAL A 452 2.65 10.10 -9.67
N GLU A 453 1.82 9.98 -8.63
CA GLU A 453 0.54 9.28 -8.70
C GLU A 453 -0.55 10.15 -9.36
N TRP A 454 -0.60 10.11 -10.69
CA TRP A 454 -1.57 10.89 -11.48
C TRP A 454 -3.03 10.63 -11.10
N LYS A 455 -3.37 9.40 -10.69
CA LYS A 455 -4.72 9.07 -10.22
C LYS A 455 -5.10 9.93 -9.02
N ILE A 456 -4.22 10.06 -8.05
CA ILE A 456 -4.47 10.91 -6.87
C ILE A 456 -4.60 12.36 -7.33
N ILE A 457 -3.65 12.90 -8.08
CA ILE A 457 -3.70 14.30 -8.55
C ILE A 457 -5.01 14.62 -9.29
N LEU A 458 -5.44 13.75 -10.21
CA LEU A 458 -6.69 13.90 -10.96
C LEU A 458 -7.91 13.83 -10.05
N SER A 459 -7.94 12.89 -9.11
CA SER A 459 -9.02 12.79 -8.13
C SER A 459 -9.13 14.05 -7.28
N LEU A 460 -8.01 14.64 -6.85
CA LEU A 460 -8.00 15.86 -6.05
C LEU A 460 -8.49 17.07 -6.85
N ALA A 461 -8.01 17.21 -8.09
CA ALA A 461 -8.43 18.29 -8.97
C ALA A 461 -9.94 18.22 -9.30
N ALA A 462 -10.47 17.00 -9.50
CA ALA A 462 -11.89 16.81 -9.75
C ALA A 462 -12.74 17.01 -8.48
N ALA A 463 -12.27 16.55 -7.32
CA ALA A 463 -12.95 16.74 -6.06
C ALA A 463 -13.07 18.23 -5.67
N PHE A 464 -12.05 19.03 -6.01
CA PHE A 464 -12.07 20.48 -5.90
C PHE A 464 -13.19 21.12 -6.74
N ALA A 465 -13.35 20.69 -7.99
CA ALA A 465 -14.41 21.17 -8.87
C ALA A 465 -15.80 20.82 -8.31
N LEU A 466 -15.95 19.63 -7.75
CA LEU A 466 -17.19 19.19 -7.09
C LEU A 466 -17.51 20.05 -5.85
N GLY A 467 -16.51 20.33 -5.01
CA GLY A 467 -16.67 21.25 -3.87
C GLY A 467 -17.10 22.65 -4.30
N THR A 468 -16.50 23.19 -5.35
CA THR A 468 -16.87 24.49 -5.95
C THR A 468 -18.32 24.48 -6.45
N ALA A 469 -18.78 23.39 -7.07
CA ALA A 469 -20.17 23.25 -7.50
C ALA A 469 -21.14 23.25 -6.31
N MET A 470 -20.81 22.53 -5.23
CA MET A 470 -21.64 22.48 -4.02
C MET A 470 -21.77 23.85 -3.33
N GLU A 471 -20.71 24.63 -3.32
CA GLU A 471 -20.71 25.99 -2.77
C GLU A 471 -21.53 26.94 -3.65
N LYS A 472 -21.23 26.99 -4.95
CA LYS A 472 -21.88 27.88 -5.93
C LYS A 472 -23.38 27.67 -6.03
N THR A 473 -23.83 26.42 -5.93
CA THR A 473 -25.26 26.08 -6.01
C THR A 473 -26.01 26.24 -4.69
N GLY A 474 -25.31 26.54 -3.58
CA GLY A 474 -25.91 26.67 -2.25
C GLY A 474 -26.22 25.34 -1.57
N LEU A 475 -25.91 24.20 -2.20
CA LEU A 475 -26.13 22.87 -1.62
C LEU A 475 -25.36 22.68 -0.30
N ALA A 476 -24.09 23.09 -0.26
CA ALA A 476 -23.29 23.02 0.97
C ALA A 476 -23.92 23.82 2.13
N LYS A 477 -24.51 24.98 1.81
CA LYS A 477 -25.21 25.83 2.79
C LYS A 477 -26.48 25.15 3.33
N ALA A 478 -27.28 24.52 2.47
CA ALA A 478 -28.49 23.80 2.89
C ALA A 478 -28.16 22.61 3.82
N ILE A 479 -27.12 21.84 3.48
CA ILE A 479 -26.64 20.72 4.31
C ILE A 479 -26.13 21.24 5.66
N ALA A 480 -25.28 22.26 5.66
CA ALA A 480 -24.73 22.85 6.88
C ALA A 480 -25.83 23.38 7.81
N GLN A 481 -26.87 24.02 7.28
CA GLN A 481 -28.00 24.49 8.09
C GLN A 481 -28.84 23.36 8.67
N THR A 482 -29.00 22.26 7.91
CA THR A 482 -29.68 21.06 8.42
C THR A 482 -28.89 20.46 9.58
N LEU A 483 -27.56 20.44 9.46
CA LEU A 483 -26.66 19.94 10.49
C LEU A 483 -26.68 20.84 11.74
N THR A 484 -26.57 22.17 11.59
CA THR A 484 -26.56 23.10 12.74
C THR A 484 -27.91 23.18 13.44
N SER A 485 -29.01 23.13 12.71
CA SER A 485 -30.36 23.10 13.29
C SER A 485 -30.63 21.82 14.09
N ALA A 486 -30.22 20.66 13.56
CA ALA A 486 -30.29 19.39 14.30
C ALA A 486 -29.40 19.39 15.55
N ALA A 487 -28.24 20.04 15.47
CA ALA A 487 -27.30 20.22 16.58
C ALA A 487 -27.71 21.31 17.58
N GLY A 488 -28.87 21.97 17.41
CA GLY A 488 -29.36 23.02 18.29
C GLY A 488 -28.43 24.24 18.38
N SER A 489 -27.69 24.56 17.31
CA SER A 489 -26.66 25.60 17.26
C SER A 489 -25.52 25.43 18.26
N SER A 490 -25.37 24.26 18.89
CA SER A 490 -24.24 23.97 19.76
C SER A 490 -22.97 23.78 18.92
N PRO A 491 -21.89 24.54 19.18
CA PRO A 491 -20.63 24.41 18.44
C PRO A 491 -20.04 23.00 18.55
N LEU A 492 -20.12 22.40 19.74
CA LEU A 492 -19.59 21.06 20.01
C LEU A 492 -20.38 19.97 19.29
N LEU A 493 -21.72 20.04 19.32
CA LEU A 493 -22.54 19.05 18.60
C LEU A 493 -22.38 19.17 17.08
N SER A 494 -22.22 20.39 16.57
CA SER A 494 -21.94 20.63 15.16
C SER A 494 -20.57 20.08 14.77
N LEU A 495 -19.55 20.24 15.63
CA LEU A 495 -18.23 19.66 15.44
C LEU A 495 -18.30 18.12 15.40
N ILE A 496 -19.02 17.50 16.34
CA ILE A 496 -19.24 16.05 16.39
C ILE A 496 -19.91 15.57 15.10
N ALA A 497 -20.95 16.27 14.63
CA ALA A 497 -21.66 15.89 13.42
C ALA A 497 -20.77 15.99 12.17
N VAL A 498 -19.96 17.05 12.05
CA VAL A 498 -18.98 17.20 10.95
C VAL A 498 -17.91 16.10 11.02
N TYR A 499 -17.38 15.82 12.21
CA TYR A 499 -16.39 14.75 12.41
C TYR A 499 -16.98 13.37 12.04
N ALA A 500 -18.15 13.03 12.59
CA ALA A 500 -18.80 11.75 12.36
C ALA A 500 -19.20 11.57 10.88
N GLY A 501 -19.73 12.63 10.25
CA GLY A 501 -20.05 12.61 8.82
C GLY A 501 -18.82 12.40 7.95
N THR A 502 -17.70 13.03 8.30
CA THR A 502 -16.42 12.82 7.61
C THR A 502 -15.95 11.38 7.78
N LEU A 503 -15.88 10.88 9.02
CA LEU A 503 -15.42 9.52 9.32
C LEU A 503 -16.25 8.46 8.59
N LEU A 504 -17.58 8.58 8.62
CA LEU A 504 -18.47 7.65 7.91
C LEU A 504 -18.21 7.64 6.40
N LEU A 505 -18.00 8.80 5.80
CA LEU A 505 -17.63 8.87 4.38
C LEU A 505 -16.23 8.30 4.13
N THR A 506 -15.26 8.55 5.01
CA THR A 506 -13.90 8.00 4.92
C THR A 506 -13.90 6.47 4.92
N GLU A 507 -14.84 5.83 5.64
CA GLU A 507 -15.00 4.37 5.65
C GLU A 507 -15.71 3.81 4.42
N MET A 508 -16.41 4.65 3.67
CA MET A 508 -17.23 4.25 2.52
C MET A 508 -16.55 4.55 1.18
N VAL A 509 -15.79 5.64 1.11
CA VAL A 509 -15.11 6.12 -0.10
C VAL A 509 -13.65 6.47 0.20
N SER A 510 -12.88 6.86 -0.81
CA SER A 510 -11.49 7.26 -0.57
C SER A 510 -11.40 8.50 0.34
N HIS A 511 -10.36 8.54 1.18
CA HIS A 511 -10.10 9.62 2.13
C HIS A 511 -10.13 11.02 1.48
N GLY A 512 -9.50 11.16 0.30
CA GLY A 512 -9.48 12.43 -0.43
C GLY A 512 -10.86 12.85 -0.94
N ALA A 513 -11.72 11.90 -1.35
CA ALA A 513 -13.08 12.20 -1.79
C ALA A 513 -13.96 12.62 -0.61
N ALA A 514 -13.91 11.90 0.51
CA ALA A 514 -14.67 12.19 1.72
C ALA A 514 -14.40 13.61 2.24
N VAL A 515 -13.12 13.94 2.40
CA VAL A 515 -12.67 15.27 2.83
C VAL A 515 -13.20 16.38 1.91
N SER A 516 -13.09 16.19 0.59
CA SER A 516 -13.50 17.22 -0.36
C SER A 516 -15.00 17.50 -0.35
N LEU A 517 -15.81 16.48 -0.05
CA LEU A 517 -17.26 16.62 0.06
C LEU A 517 -17.67 17.33 1.36
N ILE A 518 -17.02 17.02 2.49
CA ILE A 518 -17.38 17.60 3.78
C ILE A 518 -16.77 18.97 4.01
N PHE A 519 -15.60 19.28 3.43
CA PHE A 519 -14.91 20.55 3.67
C PHE A 519 -15.78 21.80 3.41
N PRO A 520 -16.52 21.94 2.28
CA PRO A 520 -17.42 23.08 2.08
C PRO A 520 -18.55 23.15 3.12
N ILE A 521 -19.04 21.99 3.57
CA ILE A 521 -20.07 21.89 4.61
C ILE A 521 -19.49 22.35 5.96
N ALA A 522 -18.25 22.00 6.27
CA ALA A 522 -17.55 22.42 7.48
C ALA A 522 -17.34 23.95 7.51
N LEU A 523 -16.91 24.56 6.40
CA LEU A 523 -16.79 26.02 6.30
C LEU A 523 -18.14 26.71 6.50
N GLN A 524 -19.21 26.20 5.88
CA GLN A 524 -20.54 26.79 6.08
C GLN A 524 -21.13 26.54 7.47
N THR A 525 -20.78 25.44 8.11
CA THR A 525 -21.18 25.17 9.50
C THR A 525 -20.58 26.22 10.42
N ALA A 526 -19.30 26.54 10.26
CA ALA A 526 -18.64 27.60 11.01
C ALA A 526 -19.27 28.98 10.75
N ALA A 527 -19.49 29.32 9.47
CA ALA A 527 -20.09 30.59 9.07
C ALA A 527 -21.52 30.76 9.62
N ASN A 528 -22.33 29.71 9.59
CA ASN A 528 -23.70 29.74 10.14
C ASN A 528 -23.72 29.94 11.66
N LEU A 529 -22.70 29.48 12.37
CA LEU A 529 -22.56 29.65 13.82
C LEU A 529 -21.86 30.97 14.21
N GLY A 530 -21.34 31.73 13.24
CA GLY A 530 -20.55 32.94 13.50
C GLY A 530 -19.21 32.65 14.18
N LEU A 531 -18.64 31.47 13.93
CA LEU A 531 -17.39 31.01 14.55
C LEU A 531 -16.26 30.92 13.53
N GLY A 532 -15.02 30.97 14.03
CA GLY A 532 -13.83 30.64 13.26
C GLY A 532 -13.94 29.23 12.66
N TYR A 533 -13.51 29.08 11.41
CA TYR A 533 -13.65 27.83 10.66
C TYR A 533 -12.65 26.73 11.06
N MET A 534 -11.56 27.11 11.73
CA MET A 534 -10.42 26.23 11.97
C MET A 534 -10.75 24.96 12.79
N PRO A 535 -11.60 24.98 13.82
CA PRO A 535 -12.00 23.76 14.53
C PRO A 535 -12.70 22.75 13.60
N PHE A 536 -13.57 23.22 12.71
CA PHE A 536 -14.31 22.37 11.77
C PHE A 536 -13.40 21.85 10.66
N VAL A 537 -12.49 22.68 10.16
CA VAL A 537 -11.44 22.25 9.22
C VAL A 537 -10.57 21.18 9.84
N ALA A 538 -10.10 21.37 11.08
CA ALA A 538 -9.34 20.36 11.82
C ALA A 538 -10.11 19.05 12.02
N ALA A 539 -11.42 19.12 12.31
CA ALA A 539 -12.27 17.93 12.41
C ALA A 539 -12.32 17.15 11.08
N VAL A 540 -12.51 17.84 9.95
CA VAL A 540 -12.49 17.21 8.62
C VAL A 540 -11.12 16.60 8.32
N THR A 541 -10.03 17.32 8.60
CA THR A 541 -8.67 16.81 8.36
C THR A 541 -8.36 15.56 9.17
N VAL A 542 -8.73 15.56 10.46
CA VAL A 542 -8.44 14.44 11.35
C VAL A 542 -9.33 13.24 11.03
N ALA A 543 -10.65 13.43 10.91
CA ALA A 543 -11.58 12.34 10.57
C ALA A 543 -11.37 11.80 9.15
N GLY A 544 -10.96 12.66 8.22
CA GLY A 544 -10.63 12.29 6.84
C GLY A 544 -9.41 11.37 6.72
N SER A 545 -8.59 11.30 7.76
CA SER A 545 -7.34 10.54 7.76
C SER A 545 -7.38 9.33 8.70
N LEU A 546 -8.28 9.31 9.68
CA LEU A 546 -8.41 8.27 10.70
C LEU A 546 -9.60 7.33 10.43
N GLY A 547 -9.60 6.64 9.29
CA GLY A 547 -10.53 5.53 9.05
C GLY A 547 -9.83 4.19 9.30
N PHE A 548 -10.39 3.34 10.17
CA PHE A 548 -9.82 2.05 10.59
C PHE A 548 -10.77 0.86 10.40
N ALA A 549 -12.10 1.05 10.34
CA ALA A 549 -13.09 -0.01 10.38
C ALA A 549 -13.17 -0.85 9.11
N THR A 550 -12.86 -0.28 7.95
CA THR A 550 -12.98 -0.98 6.66
C THR A 550 -11.63 -1.17 5.97
N PRO A 551 -11.43 -2.33 5.31
CA PRO A 551 -10.26 -2.53 4.47
C PRO A 551 -10.33 -1.72 3.17
N LEU A 552 -11.53 -1.36 2.71
CA LEU A 552 -11.77 -0.66 1.44
C LEU A 552 -11.48 0.83 1.51
N GLY A 553 -11.69 1.47 2.68
CA GLY A 553 -11.50 2.91 2.85
C GLY A 553 -10.07 3.37 2.58
N TYR A 554 -9.07 2.50 2.77
CA TYR A 554 -7.66 2.87 2.63
C TYR A 554 -6.77 1.82 1.96
N GLN A 555 -5.90 2.28 1.06
CA GLN A 555 -5.03 1.41 0.25
C GLN A 555 -4.07 0.58 1.10
N THR A 556 -3.56 1.12 2.21
CA THR A 556 -2.65 0.38 3.09
C THR A 556 -3.36 -0.78 3.80
N HIS A 557 -4.66 -0.66 4.08
CA HIS A 557 -5.45 -1.76 4.62
C HIS A 557 -5.57 -2.91 3.62
N MET A 558 -5.83 -2.60 2.34
CA MET A 558 -5.83 -3.60 1.27
C MET A 558 -4.48 -4.30 1.10
N MET A 559 -3.36 -3.56 1.22
CA MET A 559 -2.02 -4.15 1.15
C MET A 559 -1.77 -5.19 2.24
N VAL A 560 -2.28 -4.98 3.45
CA VAL A 560 -2.08 -5.89 4.59
C VAL A 560 -3.18 -6.95 4.70
N TYR A 561 -4.32 -6.75 4.02
CA TYR A 561 -5.50 -7.64 4.06
C TYR A 561 -5.15 -9.07 3.63
N GLY A 562 -4.56 -9.22 2.45
CA GLY A 562 -4.16 -10.53 1.89
C GLY A 562 -3.02 -11.20 2.66
N PRO A 563 -1.85 -10.56 2.81
CA PRO A 563 -0.70 -11.13 3.53
C PRO A 563 -1.00 -11.49 4.99
N GLY A 564 -1.88 -10.74 5.66
CA GLY A 564 -2.36 -11.05 7.01
C GLY A 564 -3.42 -12.14 7.08
N GLY A 565 -3.99 -12.56 5.95
CA GLY A 565 -5.06 -13.56 5.88
C GLY A 565 -6.37 -13.10 6.54
N TYR A 566 -6.65 -11.80 6.53
CA TYR A 566 -7.79 -11.23 7.26
C TYR A 566 -9.12 -11.44 6.53
N ARG A 567 -10.20 -11.38 7.31
CA ARG A 567 -11.57 -11.23 6.83
C ARG A 567 -12.05 -9.80 7.08
N PHE A 568 -13.07 -9.36 6.35
CA PHE A 568 -13.68 -8.05 6.55
C PHE A 568 -14.11 -7.81 8.01
N ALA A 569 -14.69 -8.82 8.65
CA ALA A 569 -15.07 -8.76 10.07
C ALA A 569 -13.90 -8.55 11.03
N ASP A 570 -12.68 -8.95 10.67
CA ASP A 570 -11.50 -8.72 11.52
C ASP A 570 -11.15 -7.22 11.57
N PHE A 571 -11.35 -6.49 10.47
CA PHE A 571 -11.17 -5.04 10.40
C PHE A 571 -12.23 -4.30 11.21
N LEU A 572 -13.51 -4.64 11.05
CA LEU A 572 -14.58 -4.03 11.85
C LEU A 572 -14.36 -4.20 13.35
N ARG A 573 -13.89 -5.38 13.77
CA ARG A 573 -13.74 -5.74 15.19
C ARG A 573 -12.73 -4.87 15.93
N ILE A 574 -11.62 -4.51 15.29
CA ILE A 574 -10.59 -3.65 15.91
C ILE A 574 -10.72 -2.19 15.47
N GLY A 575 -11.19 -1.95 14.26
CA GLY A 575 -11.31 -0.62 13.67
C GLY A 575 -12.43 0.21 14.28
N ILE A 576 -13.65 -0.32 14.46
CA ILE A 576 -14.74 0.46 15.06
C ILE A 576 -14.38 0.98 16.47
N PRO A 577 -13.82 0.15 17.38
CA PRO A 577 -13.33 0.66 18.67
C PRO A 577 -12.22 1.70 18.53
N MET A 578 -11.32 1.55 17.55
CA MET A 578 -10.25 2.50 17.28
C MET A 578 -10.79 3.84 16.77
N ASP A 579 -11.73 3.81 15.83
CA ASP A 579 -12.39 4.99 15.28
C ASP A 579 -13.09 5.76 16.39
N LEU A 580 -13.85 5.07 17.24
CA LEU A 580 -14.56 5.71 18.37
C LEU A 580 -13.57 6.32 19.37
N LEU A 581 -12.49 5.61 19.68
CA LEU A 581 -11.44 6.12 20.57
C LEU A 581 -10.78 7.38 20.00
N CYS A 582 -10.42 7.35 18.71
CA CYS A 582 -9.86 8.49 18.01
C CYS A 582 -10.85 9.65 17.93
N ALA A 583 -12.13 9.38 17.70
CA ALA A 583 -13.19 10.37 17.65
C ALA A 583 -13.35 11.10 18.99
N VAL A 584 -13.40 10.36 20.10
CA VAL A 584 -13.50 10.95 21.45
C VAL A 584 -12.31 11.86 21.74
N ILE A 585 -11.09 11.41 21.43
CA ILE A 585 -9.88 12.20 21.65
C ILE A 585 -9.88 13.44 20.75
N ALA A 586 -10.17 13.29 19.46
CA ALA A 586 -10.18 14.38 18.49
C ALA A 586 -11.22 15.45 18.86
N VAL A 587 -12.47 15.06 19.10
CA VAL A 587 -13.55 15.97 19.48
C VAL A 587 -13.26 16.71 20.79
N THR A 588 -12.53 16.07 21.72
CA THR A 588 -12.13 16.72 22.98
C THR A 588 -10.93 17.65 22.79
N MET A 589 -9.92 17.23 22.02
CA MET A 589 -8.67 17.97 21.84
C MET A 589 -8.80 19.16 20.89
N ILE A 590 -9.60 19.04 19.83
CA ILE A 590 -9.81 20.12 18.85
C ILE A 590 -10.22 21.44 19.54
N PRO A 591 -11.29 21.51 20.36
CA PRO A 591 -11.69 22.76 21.01
C PRO A 591 -10.71 23.22 22.10
N ILE A 592 -9.86 22.34 22.64
CA ILE A 592 -8.83 22.72 23.62
C ILE A 592 -7.66 23.42 22.93
N VAL A 593 -7.19 22.86 21.81
CA VAL A 593 -6.04 23.39 21.04
C VAL A 593 -6.47 24.55 20.15
N ILE A 594 -7.64 24.42 19.51
CA ILE A 594 -8.22 25.38 18.56
C ILE A 594 -9.61 25.77 19.09
N PRO A 595 -9.69 26.71 20.04
CA PRO A 595 -10.95 27.07 20.67
C PRO A 595 -11.93 27.72 19.69
N PHE A 596 -13.22 27.51 19.95
CA PHE A 596 -14.30 28.19 19.23
C PHE A 596 -14.25 29.69 19.50
N ARG A 597 -13.63 30.44 18.59
CA ARG A 597 -13.60 31.90 18.62
C ARG A 597 -14.67 32.46 17.68
N PRO A 598 -15.24 33.64 17.97
CA PRO A 598 -16.03 34.39 16.99
C PRO A 598 -15.23 34.60 15.70
N ALA A 599 -15.93 34.55 14.56
CA ALA A 599 -15.33 34.68 13.23
C ALA A 599 -14.68 36.06 12.97
#